data_AF-A0A096AIV7-F1
#
_entry.id   AF-A0A096AIV7-F1
#
_cell.length_a   1.000
_cell.length_b   1.000
_cell.length_c   1.000
_cell.angle_alpha   90.00
_cell.angle_beta   90.00
_cell.angle_gamma   90.00
#
_symmetry.space_group_name_H-M   'P 1'
#
loop_
_entity.id
_entity.type
_entity.pdbx_description
1 polymer ?
#
loop_
_entity_poly.entity_id
_entity_poly.type
_entity_poly.pdbx_seq_one_letter_code
_entity_poly.pdbx_strand_id
1 'polypeptide(L)'
;MAVESELQDVAKVSLREYLTNSCIPQELWDTIEGWLADTGLHSVYLDPEEAIGAWWGSHEADTMGFVINFPKCGILPSEWCPKGTDWDVAKVEAKYRFVASCQQLLDNQALEPAHKEDM
;
A
#
# COMPACT_ATOMS: atom_id res chain seq x y z
N MET A 1 -14.99 16.36 12.45
CA MET A 1 -16.16 15.68 11.83
C MET A 1 -16.40 16.14 10.39
N ALA A 2 -16.79 17.40 10.08
CA ALA A 2 -17.04 17.79 8.68
C ALA A 2 -15.78 17.77 7.78
N VAL A 3 -14.67 18.34 8.27
CA VAL A 3 -13.39 18.43 7.52
C VAL A 3 -12.77 17.07 7.23
N GLU A 4 -12.90 16.12 8.16
CA GLU A 4 -12.34 14.77 8.03
C GLU A 4 -13.08 13.96 6.96
N SER A 5 -14.40 14.11 6.88
CA SER A 5 -15.21 13.50 5.82
C SER A 5 -14.88 14.09 4.44
N GLU A 6 -14.72 15.41 4.34
CA GLU A 6 -14.38 16.06 3.07
C GLU A 6 -13.00 15.64 2.56
N LEU A 7 -12.00 15.54 3.43
CA LEU A 7 -10.66 15.08 3.07
C LEU A 7 -10.64 13.62 2.61
N GLN A 8 -11.43 12.75 3.25
CA GLN A 8 -11.56 11.36 2.84
C GLN A 8 -12.22 11.22 1.46
N ASP A 9 -13.23 12.04 1.16
CA ASP A 9 -13.88 12.03 -0.15
C ASP A 9 -12.93 12.52 -1.24
N VAL A 10 -12.14 13.56 -0.98
CA VAL A 10 -11.10 14.04 -1.89
C VAL A 10 -10.02 12.97 -2.13
N ALA A 11 -9.57 12.28 -1.08
CA ALA A 11 -8.57 11.21 -1.20
C ALA A 11 -9.08 10.03 -2.05
N LYS A 12 -10.35 9.63 -1.87
CA LYS A 12 -10.98 8.59 -2.70
C LYS A 12 -11.05 8.99 -4.18
N VAL A 13 -11.47 10.22 -4.47
CA VAL A 13 -11.52 10.74 -5.84
C VAL A 13 -10.12 10.75 -6.44
N SER A 14 -9.13 11.28 -5.71
CA SER A 14 -7.74 11.32 -6.15
C SER A 14 -7.16 9.92 -6.41
N LEU A 15 -7.47 8.95 -5.53
CA LEU A 15 -7.08 7.56 -5.71
C LEU A 15 -7.67 6.96 -6.99
N ARG A 16 -8.96 7.21 -7.27
CA ARG A 16 -9.59 6.72 -8.51
C ARG A 16 -9.07 7.38 -9.76
N GLU A 17 -8.80 8.68 -9.72
CA GLU A 17 -8.14 9.38 -10.81
C GLU A 17 -6.74 8.81 -11.08
N TYR A 18 -5.96 8.53 -10.03
CA TYR A 18 -4.66 7.88 -10.17
C TYR A 18 -4.79 6.49 -10.79
N LEU A 19 -5.66 5.63 -10.25
CA LEU A 19 -5.84 4.26 -10.75
C LEU A 19 -6.24 4.24 -12.22
N THR A 20 -7.12 5.15 -12.64
CA THR A 20 -7.54 5.32 -14.05
C THR A 20 -6.38 5.65 -14.99
N ASN A 21 -5.36 6.36 -14.49
CA ASN A 21 -4.18 6.76 -15.25
C ASN A 21 -2.96 5.84 -15.02
N SER A 22 -3.10 4.81 -14.18
CA SER A 22 -2.03 3.88 -13.82
C SER A 22 -2.03 2.63 -14.70
N CYS A 23 -0.99 1.79 -14.57
CA CYS A 23 -0.98 0.45 -15.16
C CYS A 23 -1.67 -0.61 -14.30
N ILE A 24 -2.28 -0.24 -13.17
CA ILE A 24 -2.89 -1.20 -12.24
C ILE A 24 -4.21 -1.72 -12.83
N PRO A 25 -4.39 -3.05 -12.95
CA PRO A 25 -5.58 -3.64 -13.52
C PRO A 25 -6.87 -3.28 -12.77
N GLN A 26 -7.95 -3.06 -13.52
CA GLN A 26 -9.25 -2.63 -12.98
C GLN A 26 -9.83 -3.62 -11.98
N GLU A 27 -9.57 -4.91 -12.12
CA GLU A 27 -10.01 -5.95 -11.19
C GLU A 27 -9.42 -5.81 -9.77
N LEU A 28 -8.32 -5.07 -9.60
CA LEU A 28 -7.71 -4.82 -8.29
C LEU A 28 -8.24 -3.57 -7.60
N TRP A 29 -8.91 -2.70 -8.34
CA TRP A 29 -9.28 -1.36 -7.89
C TRP A 29 -10.19 -1.36 -6.67
N ASP A 30 -11.21 -2.21 -6.63
CA ASP A 30 -12.11 -2.34 -5.47
C ASP A 30 -11.41 -3.02 -4.29
N THR A 31 -10.46 -3.91 -4.57
CA THR A 31 -9.65 -4.58 -3.53
C THR A 31 -8.74 -3.58 -2.81
N ILE A 32 -8.12 -2.66 -3.56
CA ILE A 32 -7.27 -1.60 -3.02
C ILE A 32 -8.10 -0.67 -2.13
N GLU A 33 -9.26 -0.21 -2.61
CA GLU A 33 -10.13 0.68 -1.86
C GLU A 33 -10.69 0.04 -0.59
N GLY A 34 -11.16 -1.21 -0.69
CA GLY A 34 -11.64 -1.97 0.45
C GLY A 34 -10.55 -2.10 1.51
N TRP A 35 -9.34 -2.49 1.12
CA TRP A 35 -8.22 -2.63 2.05
C TRP A 35 -7.84 -1.31 2.73
N LEU A 36 -7.81 -0.19 1.99
CA LEU A 36 -7.52 1.13 2.56
C LEU A 36 -8.60 1.61 3.53
N ALA A 37 -9.87 1.25 3.28
CA ALA A 37 -10.98 1.50 4.18
C ALA A 37 -10.85 0.66 5.46
N ASP A 38 -10.65 -0.65 5.32
CA ASP A 38 -10.59 -1.61 6.42
C ASP A 38 -9.41 -1.36 7.37
N THR A 39 -8.26 -0.95 6.82
CA THR A 39 -7.06 -0.63 7.61
C THR A 39 -7.09 0.79 8.21
N GLY A 40 -8.03 1.64 7.79
CA GLY A 40 -8.05 3.05 8.14
C GLY A 40 -6.93 3.88 7.50
N LEU A 41 -6.13 3.31 6.58
CA LEU A 41 -5.01 4.02 5.95
C LEU A 41 -5.46 5.07 4.93
N HIS A 42 -6.70 4.98 4.44
CA HIS A 42 -7.29 6.02 3.58
C HIS A 42 -7.33 7.43 4.24
N SER A 43 -7.30 7.51 5.58
CA SER A 43 -7.23 8.80 6.30
C SER A 43 -5.80 9.25 6.62
N VAL A 44 -4.81 8.39 6.41
CA VAL A 44 -3.39 8.66 6.67
C VAL A 44 -2.68 9.01 5.37
N TYR A 45 -2.83 8.17 4.36
CA TYR A 45 -2.21 8.32 3.05
C TYR A 45 -3.19 8.99 2.09
N LEU A 46 -3.18 10.33 2.08
CA LEU A 46 -3.99 11.13 1.17
C LEU A 46 -3.39 11.18 -0.25
N ASP A 47 -2.10 10.90 -0.38
CA ASP A 47 -1.43 10.74 -1.67
C ASP A 47 -1.71 9.33 -2.24
N PRO A 48 -2.24 9.20 -3.47
CA PRO A 48 -2.53 7.89 -4.06
C PRO A 48 -1.33 6.96 -4.19
N GLU A 49 -0.13 7.47 -4.44
CA GLU A 49 1.08 6.64 -4.55
C GLU A 49 1.48 6.05 -3.21
N GLU A 50 1.36 6.82 -2.13
CA GLU A 50 1.57 6.31 -0.78
C GLU A 50 0.52 5.25 -0.42
N ALA A 51 -0.75 5.51 -0.73
CA ALA A 51 -1.83 4.57 -0.43
C ALA A 51 -1.67 3.23 -1.19
N ILE A 52 -1.40 3.30 -2.50
CA ILE A 52 -1.17 2.12 -3.34
C ILE A 52 0.12 1.41 -2.95
N GLY A 53 1.17 2.17 -2.66
CA GLY A 53 2.43 1.62 -2.19
C GLY A 53 2.29 0.90 -0.84
N ALA A 54 1.50 1.43 0.08
CA ALA A 54 1.18 0.79 1.35
C ALA A 54 0.39 -0.51 1.15
N TRP A 55 -0.60 -0.51 0.28
CA TRP A 55 -1.34 -1.71 -0.10
C TRP A 55 -0.42 -2.78 -0.72
N TRP A 56 0.40 -2.39 -1.69
CA TRP A 56 1.31 -3.31 -2.39
C TRP A 56 2.37 -3.88 -1.45
N GLY A 57 3.01 -3.03 -0.65
CA GLY A 57 3.99 -3.47 0.35
C GLY A 57 3.39 -4.42 1.37
N SER A 58 2.16 -4.16 1.82
CA SER A 58 1.45 -5.06 2.74
C SER A 58 1.14 -6.41 2.11
N HIS A 59 0.72 -6.41 0.84
CA HIS A 59 0.49 -7.65 0.10
C HIS A 59 1.78 -8.48 -0.01
N GLU A 60 2.89 -7.85 -0.36
CA GLU A 60 4.20 -8.51 -0.45
C GLU A 60 4.69 -9.01 0.92
N ALA A 61 4.52 -8.22 1.98
CA ALA A 61 4.85 -8.64 3.35
C ALA A 61 4.04 -9.88 3.78
N ASP A 62 2.74 -9.91 3.45
CA ASP A 62 1.86 -11.03 3.78
C ASP A 62 2.29 -12.32 3.07
N THR A 63 2.74 -12.24 1.80
CA THR A 63 3.31 -13.41 1.10
C THR A 63 4.55 -13.98 1.78
N MET A 64 5.25 -13.17 2.59
CA MET A 64 6.41 -13.56 3.38
C MET A 64 6.04 -13.93 4.84
N GLY A 65 4.77 -13.86 5.22
CA GLY A 65 4.27 -14.17 6.56
C GLY A 65 4.40 -13.02 7.56
N PHE A 66 4.40 -11.77 7.09
CA PHE A 66 4.53 -10.58 7.92
C PHE A 66 3.40 -9.57 7.71
N VAL A 67 3.21 -8.69 8.68
CA VAL A 67 2.39 -7.48 8.61
C VAL A 67 3.31 -6.27 8.84
N ILE A 68 3.01 -5.15 8.17
CA ILE A 68 3.79 -3.92 8.28
C ILE A 68 3.21 -3.01 9.36
N ASN A 69 4.03 -2.65 10.34
CA ASN A 69 3.76 -1.55 11.27
C ASN A 69 4.21 -0.23 10.63
N PHE A 70 3.32 0.40 9.87
CA PHE A 70 3.59 1.63 9.12
C PHE A 70 4.22 2.78 9.94
N PRO A 71 3.78 3.06 11.18
CA PRO A 71 4.43 4.04 12.05
C PRO A 71 5.92 3.79 12.31
N LYS A 72 6.37 2.54 12.27
CA LYS A 72 7.78 2.16 12.45
C LYS A 72 8.53 2.03 11.11
N CYS A 73 7.84 2.09 9.98
CA CYS A 73 8.40 1.78 8.66
C CYS A 73 9.69 2.58 8.36
N GLY A 74 9.66 3.89 8.61
CA GLY A 74 10.78 4.79 8.30
C GLY A 74 11.09 4.90 6.79
N ILE A 75 10.20 4.40 5.94
CA ILE A 75 10.25 4.42 4.47
C ILE A 75 8.88 4.89 3.99
N LEU A 76 8.86 5.76 2.98
CA LEU A 76 7.62 6.18 2.36
C LEU A 76 7.07 5.03 1.51
N PRO A 77 5.81 4.60 1.71
CA PRO A 77 5.26 3.48 0.96
C PRO A 77 5.21 3.71 -0.55
N SER A 78 5.20 4.96 -1.02
CA SER A 78 5.24 5.32 -2.45
C SER A 78 6.45 4.73 -3.20
N GLU A 79 7.53 4.39 -2.50
CA GLU A 79 8.67 3.61 -3.04
C GLU A 79 8.24 2.23 -3.53
N TRP A 80 7.19 1.65 -2.98
CA TRP A 80 6.67 0.33 -3.34
C TRP A 80 5.48 0.42 -4.29
N CYS A 81 5.08 1.62 -4.71
CA CYS A 81 4.00 1.77 -5.68
C CYS A 81 4.42 1.17 -7.05
N PRO A 82 3.60 0.30 -7.67
CA PRO A 82 3.78 -0.10 -9.06
C PRO A 82 3.60 1.11 -9.97
N LYS A 83 4.60 1.38 -10.84
CA LYS A 83 4.63 2.54 -11.74
C LYS A 83 5.07 2.10 -13.13
N GLY A 84 4.61 2.82 -14.15
CA GLY A 84 4.91 2.55 -15.56
C GLY A 84 3.66 2.25 -16.38
N THR A 85 3.84 1.75 -17.59
CA THR A 85 2.76 1.49 -18.55
C THR A 85 2.35 0.02 -18.62
N ASP A 86 3.22 -0.89 -18.17
CA ASP A 86 3.00 -2.34 -18.20
C ASP A 86 2.89 -2.88 -16.78
N TRP A 87 1.77 -3.53 -16.46
CA TRP A 87 1.49 -4.05 -15.13
C TRP A 87 2.49 -5.12 -14.68
N ASP A 88 2.86 -6.02 -15.59
CA ASP A 88 3.71 -7.16 -15.27
C ASP A 88 5.15 -6.71 -14.96
N VAL A 89 5.63 -5.67 -15.63
CA VAL A 89 6.90 -5.03 -15.31
C VAL A 89 6.79 -4.24 -14.01
N ALA A 90 5.76 -3.39 -13.88
CA ALA A 90 5.58 -2.48 -12.75
C ALA A 90 5.50 -3.24 -11.40
N LYS A 91 4.77 -4.36 -11.36
CA LYS A 91 4.62 -5.17 -10.14
C LYS A 91 5.95 -5.83 -9.73
N VAL A 92 6.74 -6.27 -10.70
CA VAL A 92 8.05 -6.90 -10.44
C VAL A 92 9.03 -5.88 -9.90
N GLU A 93 9.10 -4.70 -10.51
CA GLU A 93 9.97 -3.62 -10.03
C GLU A 93 9.57 -3.14 -8.63
N ALA A 94 8.27 -2.99 -8.37
CA ALA A 94 7.75 -2.63 -7.05
C ALA A 94 8.12 -3.67 -5.98
N LYS A 95 8.00 -4.97 -6.30
CA LYS A 95 8.46 -6.06 -5.44
C LYS A 95 9.96 -5.99 -5.17
N TYR A 96 10.79 -5.70 -6.17
CA TYR A 96 12.23 -5.52 -5.97
C TYR A 96 12.53 -4.36 -5.01
N ARG A 97 11.83 -3.24 -5.15
CA ARG A 97 11.95 -2.10 -4.22
C ARG A 97 11.54 -2.47 -2.80
N PHE A 98 10.44 -3.20 -2.64
CA PHE A 98 10.00 -3.71 -1.33
C PHE A 98 11.05 -4.65 -0.69
N VAL A 99 11.56 -5.63 -1.44
CA VAL A 99 12.60 -6.55 -0.95
C VAL A 99 13.87 -5.80 -0.55
N ALA A 100 14.26 -4.78 -1.30
CA ALA A 100 15.40 -3.93 -0.95
C ALA A 100 15.17 -3.17 0.37
N SER A 101 13.92 -2.80 0.66
CA SER A 101 13.52 -2.16 1.92
C SER A 101 13.46 -3.13 3.11
N CYS A 102 13.33 -4.44 2.91
CA CYS A 102 13.08 -5.40 3.99
C CYS A 102 14.11 -5.34 5.13
N GLN A 103 15.40 -5.16 4.83
CA GLN A 103 16.42 -5.07 5.89
C GLN A 103 16.16 -3.88 6.82
N GLN A 104 15.85 -2.72 6.24
CA GLN A 104 15.54 -1.52 7.03
C GLN A 104 14.22 -1.69 7.80
N LEU A 105 13.22 -2.36 7.21
CA LEU A 105 11.98 -2.67 7.92
C LEU A 105 12.23 -3.60 9.12
N LEU A 106 13.15 -4.56 9.01
CA LEU A 106 13.56 -5.41 10.13
C LEU A 106 14.31 -4.61 11.20
N ASP A 107 15.26 -3.77 10.79
CA ASP A 107 16.04 -2.93 11.70
C ASP A 107 15.14 -1.98 12.50
N ASN A 108 14.08 -1.48 11.87
CA ASN A 108 13.08 -0.63 12.51
C ASN A 108 12.00 -1.40 13.29
N GLN A 109 12.05 -2.74 13.31
CA GLN A 109 11.01 -3.60 13.90
C GLN A 109 9.61 -3.30 13.33
N ALA A 110 9.56 -3.00 12.03
CA ALA A 110 8.35 -2.67 11.29
C ALA A 110 7.70 -3.91 10.65
N LEU A 111 8.41 -5.04 10.54
CA LEU A 111 7.82 -6.33 10.12
C LEU A 111 7.48 -7.16 11.36
N GLU A 112 6.19 -7.40 11.56
CA GLU A 112 5.66 -8.21 12.64
C GLU A 112 5.14 -9.53 12.05
N PRO A 113 5.34 -10.70 12.68
CA PRO A 113 4.80 -11.96 12.16
C PRO A 113 3.29 -11.85 12.00
N ALA A 114 2.77 -12.20 10.83
CA ALA A 114 1.33 -12.33 10.65
C ALA A 114 0.84 -13.41 11.63
N HIS A 115 -0.03 -13.04 12.58
CA HIS A 115 -0.64 -14.02 13.48
C HIS A 115 -1.43 -15.01 12.63
N LYS A 116 -0.82 -16.18 12.38
CA LYS A 116 -1.56 -17.37 12.00
C LYS A 116 -2.21 -17.85 13.28
N GLU A 117 -3.48 -17.52 13.48
CA GLU A 117 -4.28 -18.32 14.40
C GLU A 117 -4.13 -19.77 13.94
N ASP A 118 -3.59 -20.61 14.83
CA ASP A 118 -3.41 -22.03 14.61
C ASP A 118 -4.73 -22.63 14.08
N MET A 119 -4.68 -23.13 12.85
CA MET A 119 -5.77 -23.89 12.22
C MET A 119 -5.52 -25.38 12.38
#